data_AF-A0A9W6BFG8-F1
#
_entry.id   AF-A0A9W6BFG8-F1
#
_cell.length_a   1.000
_cell.length_b   1.000
_cell.length_c   1.000
_cell.angle_alpha   90.00
_cell.angle_beta   90.00
_cell.angle_gamma   90.00
#
_symmetry.space_group_name_H-M   'P 1'
#
loop_
_entity.id
_entity.type
_entity.pdbx_description
1 polymer ?
#
loop_
_entity_poly.entity_id
_entity_poly.type
_entity_poly.pdbx_seq_one_letter_code
_entity_poly.pdbx_strand_id
1 'polypeptide(L)'
;MSTRKGSAPQTRPQITEEELRRRQIAIVQSFKGLLQNEASVAAQTVAAFSDLLDDCILDVAQEVHREARTGTLPAQYAGGEGSSPAAGPSAAQPSPGGPAPRPSQPPAPLPPKPGAKGPVDVFGQSHPAKATDIVTCRNCGRQVQAGSFAPHLEKCMGKGRAAARAASRRLQGQS
;
A
#
# COMPACT_ATOMS: atom_id res chain seq x y z
N MET A 1 -59.81 72.24 -14.14
CA MET A 1 -59.31 71.75 -12.83
C MET A 1 -59.40 70.24 -12.83
N SER A 2 -58.32 69.55 -13.19
CA SER A 2 -58.30 68.10 -13.39
C SER A 2 -57.95 67.38 -12.10
N THR A 3 -58.82 66.46 -11.66
CA THR A 3 -58.60 65.59 -10.51
C THR A 3 -57.63 64.48 -10.88
N ARG A 4 -56.48 64.42 -10.18
CA ARG A 4 -55.52 63.32 -10.31
C ARG A 4 -56.03 62.11 -9.52
N LYS A 5 -56.27 61.02 -10.24
CA LYS A 5 -56.62 59.69 -9.72
C LYS A 5 -55.37 59.07 -9.10
N GLY A 6 -55.35 58.94 -7.77
CA GLY A 6 -54.24 58.34 -7.02
C GLY A 6 -54.11 56.84 -7.29
N SER A 7 -52.92 56.41 -7.70
CA SER A 7 -52.53 55.01 -7.89
C SER A 7 -52.30 54.31 -6.54
N ALA A 8 -52.91 53.14 -6.34
CA ALA A 8 -52.68 52.29 -5.17
C ALA A 8 -51.22 51.76 -5.13
N PRO A 9 -50.62 51.58 -3.94
CA PRO A 9 -49.28 51.03 -3.82
C PRO A 9 -49.30 49.52 -4.10
N GLN A 10 -48.45 49.06 -5.03
CA GLN A 10 -48.18 47.63 -5.21
C GLN A 10 -47.38 47.11 -4.02
N THR A 11 -48.03 46.39 -3.11
CA THR A 11 -47.37 45.64 -2.03
C THR A 11 -46.67 44.41 -2.61
N ARG A 12 -45.36 44.52 -2.82
CA ARG A 12 -44.46 43.39 -3.03
C ARG A 12 -44.47 42.52 -1.77
N PRO A 13 -44.87 41.24 -1.81
CA PRO A 13 -44.88 40.40 -0.62
C PRO A 13 -43.45 40.19 -0.13
N GLN A 14 -43.16 40.68 1.08
CA GLN A 14 -41.92 40.41 1.79
C GLN A 14 -41.99 38.97 2.28
N ILE A 15 -41.28 38.05 1.62
CA ILE A 15 -41.16 36.67 2.10
C ILE A 15 -40.46 36.74 3.45
N THR A 16 -41.17 36.37 4.52
CA THR A 16 -40.63 36.39 5.87
C THR A 16 -39.62 35.25 6.02
N GLU A 17 -38.63 35.45 6.89
CA GLU A 17 -37.61 34.43 7.18
C GLU A 17 -38.26 33.13 7.72
N GLU A 18 -39.38 33.26 8.43
CA GLU A 18 -40.19 32.13 8.89
C GLU A 18 -40.80 31.34 7.74
N GLU A 19 -41.32 32.00 6.70
CA GLU A 19 -41.85 31.34 5.50
C GLU A 19 -40.74 30.57 4.76
N LEU A 20 -39.54 31.15 4.69
CA LEU A 20 -38.38 30.51 4.08
C LEU A 20 -37.97 29.24 4.85
N ARG A 21 -37.90 29.31 6.18
CA ARG A 21 -37.61 28.15 7.04
C ARG A 21 -38.68 27.08 6.92
N ARG A 22 -39.97 27.45 6.91
CA ARG A 22 -41.09 26.50 6.70
C ARG A 22 -40.96 25.78 5.36
N ARG A 23 -40.59 26.50 4.29
CA ARG A 23 -40.36 25.92 2.97
C ARG A 23 -39.17 24.95 2.96
N GLN A 24 -38.06 25.31 3.61
CA GLN A 24 -36.89 24.43 3.75
C GLN A 24 -37.24 23.15 4.53
N ILE A 25 -37.95 23.27 5.66
CA ILE A 25 -38.40 22.13 6.46
C ILE A 25 -39.32 21.23 5.64
N ALA A 26 -40.26 21.81 4.87
CA ALA A 26 -41.17 21.03 4.03
C ALA A 26 -40.42 20.21 2.96
N ILE A 27 -39.37 20.79 2.34
CA ILE A 27 -38.54 20.08 1.37
C ILE A 27 -37.82 18.90 2.04
N VAL A 28 -37.19 19.14 3.20
CA VAL A 28 -36.47 18.10 3.93
C VAL A 28 -37.41 16.99 4.39
N GLN A 29 -38.61 17.35 4.86
CA GLN A 29 -39.64 16.37 5.27
C GLN A 29 -40.13 15.54 4.08
N SER A 30 -40.34 16.16 2.92
CA SER A 30 -40.70 15.45 1.69
C SER A 30 -39.63 14.44 1.29
N PHE A 31 -38.37 14.86 1.25
CA PHE A 31 -37.25 13.98 0.92
C PHE A 31 -37.09 12.84 1.94
N LYS A 32 -37.26 13.14 3.23
CA LYS A 32 -37.28 12.12 4.29
C LYS A 32 -38.37 11.08 4.04
N GLY A 33 -39.58 11.51 3.68
CA GLY A 33 -40.67 10.59 3.35
C GLY A 33 -40.35 9.70 2.15
N LEU A 34 -39.69 10.24 1.12
CA LEU A 34 -39.22 9.47 -0.03
C LEU A 34 -38.15 8.44 0.31
N LEU A 35 -37.27 8.73 1.27
CA LEU A 35 -36.23 7.79 1.72
C LEU A 35 -36.74 6.74 2.71
N GLN A 36 -37.77 7.06 3.51
CA GLN A 36 -38.37 6.11 4.45
C GLN A 36 -39.22 5.03 3.77
N ASN A 37 -39.70 5.29 2.56
CA ASN A 37 -40.42 4.31 1.77
C ASN A 37 -39.42 3.47 0.96
N GLU A 38 -39.17 2.23 1.38
CA GLU A 38 -38.24 1.31 0.71
C GLU A 38 -38.65 0.97 -0.74
N ALA A 39 -39.94 1.07 -1.06
CA ALA A 39 -40.42 0.88 -2.43
C ALA A 39 -40.25 2.14 -3.32
N SER A 40 -39.82 3.27 -2.75
CA SER A 40 -39.55 4.50 -3.48
C SER A 40 -38.29 4.36 -4.33
N VAL A 41 -38.33 4.91 -5.54
CA VAL A 41 -37.17 5.01 -6.44
C VAL A 41 -36.01 5.74 -5.75
N ALA A 42 -36.30 6.77 -4.94
CA ALA A 42 -35.26 7.52 -4.23
C ALA A 42 -34.52 6.64 -3.20
N ALA A 43 -35.26 5.86 -2.42
CA ALA A 43 -34.69 4.94 -1.43
C ALA A 43 -33.87 3.83 -2.11
N GLN A 44 -34.40 3.22 -3.17
CA GLN A 44 -33.70 2.19 -3.94
C GLN A 44 -32.45 2.72 -4.62
N THR A 45 -32.49 3.94 -5.15
CA THR A 45 -31.33 4.58 -5.78
C THR A 45 -30.22 4.80 -4.75
N VAL A 46 -30.55 5.37 -3.59
CA VAL A 46 -29.56 5.58 -2.53
C VAL A 46 -29.00 4.25 -2.02
N ALA A 47 -29.83 3.23 -1.84
CA ALA A 47 -29.37 1.89 -1.44
C ALA A 47 -28.40 1.30 -2.46
N ALA A 48 -28.75 1.30 -3.76
CA ALA A 48 -27.88 0.80 -4.81
C ALA A 48 -26.55 1.56 -4.89
N PHE A 49 -26.56 2.88 -4.69
CA PHE A 49 -25.32 3.66 -4.61
C PHE A 49 -24.49 3.31 -3.37
N SER A 50 -25.13 3.05 -2.22
CA SER A 50 -24.43 2.61 -1.01
C SER A 50 -23.69 1.29 -1.26
N ASP A 51 -24.37 0.31 -1.85
CA ASP A 51 -23.79 -1.00 -2.16
C ASP A 51 -22.58 -0.86 -3.10
N LEU A 52 -22.70 -0.06 -4.16
CA LEU A 52 -21.61 0.20 -5.08
C LEU A 52 -20.42 0.92 -4.42
N LEU A 53 -20.69 1.83 -3.48
CA LEU A 53 -19.65 2.52 -2.73
C LEU A 53 -18.94 1.57 -1.76
N ASP A 54 -19.69 0.69 -1.09
CA ASP A 54 -19.12 -0.30 -0.18
C ASP A 54 -18.21 -1.29 -0.92
N ASP A 55 -18.62 -1.76 -2.11
CA ASP A 55 -17.77 -2.60 -2.98
C ASP A 55 -16.48 -1.86 -3.40
N CYS A 56 -16.60 -0.59 -3.85
CA CYS A 56 -15.45 0.23 -4.20
C CYS A 56 -14.49 0.45 -3.01
N ILE A 57 -15.04 0.72 -1.83
CA ILE A 57 -14.25 0.93 -0.61
C ILE A 57 -13.54 -0.36 -0.22
N LEU A 58 -14.23 -1.50 -0.31
CA LEU A 58 -13.68 -2.80 0.03
C LEU A 58 -12.52 -3.18 -0.90
N ASP A 59 -12.65 -2.97 -2.21
CA ASP A 59 -11.59 -3.22 -3.18
C ASP A 59 -10.32 -2.41 -2.87
N VAL A 60 -10.47 -1.11 -2.61
CA VAL A 60 -9.35 -0.23 -2.25
C VAL A 60 -8.72 -0.66 -0.92
N ALA A 61 -9.53 -0.99 0.08
CA ALA A 61 -9.04 -1.43 1.39
C ALA A 61 -8.25 -2.75 1.29
N GLN A 62 -8.74 -3.70 0.50
CA GLN A 62 -8.07 -4.98 0.27
C GLN A 62 -6.77 -4.80 -0.50
N GLU A 63 -6.74 -3.93 -1.52
CA GLU A 63 -5.54 -3.67 -2.29
C GLU A 63 -4.44 -3.03 -1.42
N VAL A 64 -4.79 -2.01 -0.63
CA VAL A 64 -3.84 -1.39 0.31
C VAL A 64 -3.35 -2.39 1.35
N HIS A 65 -4.24 -3.25 1.87
CA HIS A 65 -3.84 -4.30 2.81
C HIS A 65 -2.90 -5.33 2.15
N ARG A 66 -3.17 -5.72 0.91
CA ARG A 66 -2.33 -6.63 0.12
C ARG A 66 -0.94 -6.03 -0.05
N GLU A 67 -0.87 -4.77 -0.47
CA GLU A 67 0.40 -4.07 -0.67
C GLU A 67 1.20 -3.90 0.62
N ALA A 68 0.53 -3.60 1.74
CA ALA A 68 1.16 -3.52 3.06
C ALA A 68 1.78 -4.86 3.48
N ARG A 69 1.05 -5.95 3.23
CA ARG A 69 1.50 -7.30 3.57
C ARG A 69 2.62 -7.79 2.66
N THR A 70 2.65 -7.39 1.39
CA THR A 70 3.70 -7.76 0.43
C THR A 70 4.91 -6.83 0.46
N GLY A 71 4.86 -5.73 1.24
CA GLY A 71 5.93 -4.74 1.32
C GLY A 71 6.13 -3.96 0.02
N THR A 72 5.10 -3.90 -0.82
CA THR A 72 5.13 -3.16 -2.10
C THR A 72 4.71 -1.71 -1.95
N LEU A 73 4.24 -1.32 -0.76
CA LEU A 73 3.93 0.07 -0.44
C LEU A 73 5.19 0.95 -0.48
N PRO A 74 5.24 2.01 -1.30
CA PRO A 74 6.25 3.06 -1.20
C PRO A 74 6.50 3.56 0.21
N ALA A 75 7.78 3.80 0.50
CA ALA A 75 8.27 4.19 1.81
C ALA A 75 7.59 5.46 2.39
N GLN A 76 6.98 6.30 1.55
CA GLN A 76 6.31 7.53 1.98
C GLN A 76 5.08 7.30 2.87
N TYR A 77 4.49 6.09 2.85
CA TYR A 77 3.35 5.71 3.70
C TYR A 77 3.67 4.55 4.66
N ALA A 78 4.92 4.09 4.68
CA ALA A 78 5.41 3.11 5.66
C ALA A 78 5.74 3.74 7.03
N GLY A 79 5.63 5.07 7.16
CA GLY A 79 6.01 5.85 8.34
C GLY A 79 4.87 6.14 9.32
N GLY A 80 3.85 5.29 9.40
CA GLY A 80 2.74 5.40 10.35
C GLY A 80 2.80 4.29 11.39
N GLU A 81 3.62 4.51 12.41
CA GLU A 81 3.62 3.84 13.70
C GLU A 81 2.21 3.48 14.23
N GLY A 82 1.89 2.17 14.30
CA GLY A 82 0.58 1.69 14.77
C GLY A 82 0.26 0.20 14.55
N SER A 83 0.96 -0.69 15.26
CA SER A 83 0.54 -2.01 15.77
C SER A 83 -0.48 -2.89 15.00
N SER A 84 -0.02 -4.00 14.40
CA SER A 84 -0.29 -5.37 14.88
C SER A 84 0.23 -6.44 13.91
N PRO A 85 1.10 -7.39 14.33
CA PRO A 85 1.35 -8.60 13.59
C PRO A 85 0.26 -9.63 13.93
N ALA A 86 -0.74 -9.81 13.06
CA ALA A 86 -1.66 -10.92 13.20
C ALA A 86 -0.96 -12.24 12.79
N ALA A 87 -1.11 -13.24 13.65
CA ALA A 87 -0.31 -14.44 13.79
C ALA A 87 -0.52 -15.54 12.71
N GLY A 88 0.51 -16.38 12.55
CA GLY A 88 0.49 -17.72 11.91
C GLY A 88 1.86 -18.42 12.10
N PRO A 89 1.93 -19.76 12.28
CA PRO A 89 2.63 -20.32 13.46
C PRO A 89 4.07 -20.84 13.26
N SER A 90 4.88 -20.57 14.29
CA SER A 90 5.85 -21.44 15.00
C SER A 90 6.76 -22.41 14.22
N ALA A 91 8.08 -22.20 14.31
CA ALA A 91 8.97 -23.08 15.09
C ALA A 91 10.42 -22.56 15.12
N ALA A 92 11.08 -22.86 16.25
CA ALA A 92 12.51 -22.74 16.56
C ALA A 92 12.95 -21.47 17.31
N GLN A 93 13.00 -21.60 18.64
CA GLN A 93 13.80 -20.77 19.52
C GLN A 93 15.30 -20.92 19.22
N PRO A 94 16.10 -19.86 19.46
CA PRO A 94 17.47 -20.05 19.94
C PRO A 94 17.73 -19.34 21.28
N SER A 95 18.59 -19.97 22.07
CA SER A 95 19.12 -19.60 23.38
C SER A 95 19.69 -18.16 23.50
N PRO A 96 19.82 -17.61 24.72
CA PRO A 96 20.27 -16.24 24.93
C PRO A 96 21.81 -16.18 24.87
N GLY A 97 22.38 -15.32 24.02
CA GLY A 97 23.83 -15.09 24.05
C GLY A 97 24.51 -14.54 22.79
N GLY A 98 23.79 -13.89 21.87
CA GLY A 98 24.39 -13.25 20.69
C GLY A 98 23.89 -11.81 20.50
N PRO A 99 24.72 -10.87 20.05
CA PRO A 99 24.29 -9.50 19.82
C PRO A 99 23.19 -9.48 18.75
N ALA A 100 22.14 -8.69 19.01
CA ALA A 100 20.94 -8.58 18.19
C ALA A 100 21.26 -8.35 16.70
N PRO A 101 20.48 -8.92 15.75
CA PRO A 101 20.67 -8.64 14.35
C PRO A 101 20.29 -7.17 14.08
N ARG A 102 21.29 -6.36 13.71
CA ARG A 102 21.05 -5.01 13.17
C ARG A 102 20.11 -5.14 11.95
N PRO A 103 19.12 -4.24 11.79
CA PRO A 103 18.46 -4.11 10.49
C PRO A 103 19.56 -3.84 9.46
N SER A 104 19.58 -4.63 8.39
CA SER A 104 20.47 -4.45 7.25
C SER A 104 20.21 -3.08 6.65
N GLN A 105 20.97 -2.08 7.11
CA GLN A 105 21.06 -0.80 6.46
C GLN A 105 21.46 -1.09 4.99
N PRO A 106 20.78 -0.48 4.00
CA PRO A 106 21.31 -0.47 2.65
C PRO A 106 22.75 0.06 2.72
N PRO A 107 23.71 -0.53 1.95
CA PRO A 107 25.07 -0.02 1.96
C PRO A 107 25.02 1.47 1.68
N ALA A 108 25.71 2.25 2.53
CA ALA A 108 25.81 3.70 2.34
C ALA A 108 26.22 3.97 0.88
N PRO A 109 25.62 4.96 0.21
CA PRO A 109 25.98 5.31 -1.15
C PRO A 109 27.50 5.40 -1.26
N LEU A 110 28.09 4.51 -2.05
CA LEU A 110 29.53 4.53 -2.28
C LEU A 110 29.89 5.92 -2.81
N PRO A 111 30.97 6.56 -2.31
CA PRO A 111 31.37 7.86 -2.81
C PRO A 111 31.56 7.77 -4.32
N PRO A 112 31.03 8.72 -5.11
CA PRO A 112 31.10 8.67 -6.56
C PRO A 112 32.57 8.64 -6.95
N LYS A 113 32.99 7.52 -7.55
CA LYS A 113 34.36 7.36 -8.01
C LYS A 113 34.58 8.38 -9.13
N PRO A 114 35.48 9.36 -9.00
CA PRO A 114 35.67 10.37 -10.03
C PRO A 114 36.14 9.70 -11.32
N GLY A 115 35.30 9.69 -12.36
CA GLY A 115 35.69 9.27 -13.72
C GLY A 115 34.99 8.06 -14.34
N ALA A 116 33.91 7.52 -13.77
CA ALA A 116 33.17 6.44 -14.42
C ALA A 116 32.29 6.95 -15.59
N LYS A 117 32.81 6.87 -16.82
CA LYS A 117 32.10 7.17 -18.08
C LYS A 117 31.18 6.01 -18.49
N GLY A 118 30.18 5.69 -17.67
CA GLY A 118 29.16 4.68 -17.96
C GLY A 118 27.76 5.29 -18.13
N PRO A 119 26.78 4.53 -18.66
CA PRO A 119 25.37 4.91 -18.61
C PRO A 119 24.99 5.25 -17.17
N VAL A 120 24.38 6.42 -17.00
CA VAL A 120 23.98 6.96 -15.69
C VAL A 120 22.56 6.49 -15.39
N ASP A 121 22.31 6.07 -14.14
CA ASP A 121 20.97 5.66 -13.70
C ASP A 121 20.01 6.85 -13.50
N VAL A 122 18.76 6.56 -13.13
CA VAL A 122 17.70 7.57 -12.87
C VAL A 122 18.10 8.57 -11.77
N PHE A 123 19.07 8.23 -10.92
CA PHE A 123 19.54 9.04 -9.80
C PHE A 123 20.87 9.75 -10.06
N GLY A 124 21.40 9.72 -11.29
CA GLY A 124 22.65 10.39 -11.61
C GLY A 124 23.90 9.60 -11.23
N GLN A 125 23.77 8.33 -10.81
CA GLN A 125 24.91 7.50 -10.41
C GLN A 125 25.42 6.65 -11.57
N SER A 126 26.75 6.52 -11.66
CA SER A 126 27.41 5.66 -12.65
C SER A 126 27.82 4.35 -11.97
N HIS A 127 27.25 3.24 -12.42
CA HIS A 127 27.57 1.91 -11.89
C HIS A 127 28.59 1.20 -12.79
N PRO A 128 29.55 0.44 -12.22
CA PRO A 128 30.46 -0.35 -13.02
C PRO A 128 29.71 -1.46 -13.78
N ALA A 129 30.15 -1.79 -14.99
CA ALA A 129 29.53 -2.81 -15.84
C ALA A 129 29.47 -4.22 -15.19
N LYS A 130 30.29 -4.48 -14.18
CA LYS A 130 30.22 -5.68 -13.35
C LYS A 130 30.08 -5.26 -11.88
N ALA A 131 28.99 -5.71 -11.25
CA ALA A 131 28.75 -5.49 -9.84
C ALA A 131 29.75 -6.31 -9.00
N THR A 132 30.74 -5.64 -8.41
CA THR A 132 31.79 -6.24 -7.58
C THR A 132 31.41 -6.38 -6.11
N ASP A 133 30.26 -5.82 -5.70
CA ASP A 133 29.81 -5.81 -4.32
C ASP A 133 29.65 -7.22 -3.76
N ILE A 134 30.09 -7.44 -2.53
CA ILE A 134 30.08 -8.75 -1.88
C ILE A 134 28.77 -8.89 -1.09
N VAL A 135 27.95 -9.87 -1.46
CA VAL A 135 26.68 -10.17 -0.82
C VAL A 135 26.77 -11.55 -0.15
N THR A 136 26.18 -11.67 1.04
CA THR A 136 26.14 -12.95 1.76
C THR A 136 24.96 -13.79 1.27
N CYS A 137 25.23 -15.01 0.78
CA CYS A 137 24.18 -15.93 0.36
C CYS A 137 23.36 -16.39 1.57
N ARG A 138 22.05 -16.15 1.55
CA ARG A 138 21.16 -16.53 2.65
C ARG A 138 20.92 -18.04 2.81
N ASN A 139 21.30 -18.84 1.80
CA ASN A 139 21.15 -20.30 1.83
C ASN A 139 22.40 -21.03 2.37
N CYS A 140 23.61 -20.56 2.06
CA CYS A 140 24.85 -21.23 2.50
C CYS A 140 25.79 -20.36 3.36
N GLY A 141 25.44 -19.10 3.61
CA GLY A 141 26.24 -18.16 4.39
C GLY A 141 27.54 -17.70 3.73
N ARG A 142 27.85 -18.13 2.49
CA ARG A 142 29.08 -17.73 1.80
C ARG A 142 28.96 -16.31 1.26
N GLN A 143 30.07 -15.58 1.33
CA GLN A 143 30.25 -14.30 0.66
C GLN A 143 30.47 -14.54 -0.84
N VAL A 144 29.68 -13.87 -1.68
CA VAL A 144 29.67 -14.04 -3.14
C VAL A 144 29.56 -12.66 -3.79
N GLN A 145 30.29 -12.41 -4.87
CA GLN A 145 30.15 -11.15 -5.61
C GLN A 145 28.76 -11.08 -6.26
N ALA A 146 28.14 -9.91 -6.24
CA ALA A 146 26.80 -9.65 -6.77
C ALA A 146 26.68 -10.08 -8.24
N GLY A 147 27.68 -9.77 -9.07
CA GLY A 147 27.74 -10.21 -10.47
C GLY A 147 27.88 -11.73 -10.68
N SER A 148 28.19 -12.49 -9.63
CA SER A 148 28.33 -13.96 -9.66
C SER A 148 27.25 -14.69 -8.84
N PHE A 149 26.23 -13.96 -8.37
CA PHE A 149 25.23 -14.54 -7.49
C PHE A 149 24.33 -15.55 -8.21
N ALA A 150 23.95 -15.29 -9.47
CA ALA A 150 23.17 -16.23 -10.29
C ALA A 150 23.87 -17.59 -10.50
N PRO A 151 25.11 -17.67 -11.01
CA PRO A 151 25.82 -18.96 -11.14
C PRO A 151 26.10 -19.61 -9.77
N HIS A 152 26.20 -18.82 -8.70
CA HIS A 152 26.25 -19.35 -7.35
C HIS A 152 24.92 -20.02 -6.95
N LEU A 153 23.77 -19.39 -7.16
CA LEU A 153 22.45 -19.95 -6.81
C LEU A 153 22.17 -21.25 -7.57
N GLU A 154 22.54 -21.36 -8.83
CA GLU A 154 22.46 -22.62 -9.60
C GLU A 154 23.25 -23.76 -8.94
N LYS A 155 24.36 -23.44 -8.26
CA LYS A 155 25.17 -24.42 -7.52
C LYS A 155 24.74 -24.62 -6.08
N CYS A 156 24.24 -23.57 -5.43
CA CYS A 156 23.86 -23.55 -4.03
C CYS A 156 22.46 -24.11 -3.80
N MET A 157 21.52 -23.77 -4.69
CA MET A 157 20.14 -24.26 -4.69
C MET A 157 19.92 -25.40 -5.68
N GLY A 158 20.90 -25.71 -6.55
CA GLY A 158 20.90 -26.92 -7.37
C GLY A 158 21.04 -28.17 -6.50
N LYS A 159 19.91 -28.62 -5.97
CA LYS A 159 19.66 -29.70 -4.98
C LYS A 159 20.34 -31.07 -5.25
N GLY A 160 21.16 -31.22 -6.29
CA GLY A 160 21.87 -32.47 -6.58
C GLY A 160 23.25 -32.59 -5.91
N ARG A 161 24.02 -31.50 -5.79
CA ARG A 161 25.45 -31.60 -5.44
C ARG A 161 25.72 -31.83 -3.95
N ALA A 162 24.90 -31.26 -3.06
CA ALA A 162 25.02 -31.49 -1.62
C ALA A 162 24.55 -32.91 -1.23
N ALA A 163 23.46 -33.39 -1.83
CA ALA A 163 22.95 -34.75 -1.67
C ALA A 163 23.94 -35.79 -2.21
N ALA A 164 24.49 -35.58 -3.42
CA ALA A 164 25.51 -36.46 -3.99
C ALA A 164 26.77 -36.54 -3.10
N ARG A 165 27.25 -35.41 -2.56
CA ARG A 165 28.39 -35.41 -1.64
C ARG A 165 28.08 -36.10 -0.31
N ALA A 166 26.85 -35.97 0.21
CA ALA A 166 26.40 -36.68 1.40
C ALA A 166 26.29 -38.19 1.17
N ALA A 167 25.80 -38.61 0.00
CA ALA A 167 25.75 -40.01 -0.41
C ALA A 167 27.15 -40.60 -0.59
N SER A 168 28.08 -39.91 -1.28
CA SER A 168 29.47 -40.38 -1.44
C SER A 168 30.17 -40.53 -0.09
N ARG A 169 30.00 -39.60 0.86
CA ARG A 169 30.56 -39.74 2.21
C ARG A 169 30.02 -40.96 2.97
N ARG A 170 28.75 -41.33 2.78
CA ARG A 170 28.17 -42.55 3.37
C ARG A 170 28.77 -43.83 2.76
N LEU A 171 29.12 -43.80 1.48
CA LEU A 171 29.76 -44.93 0.80
C LEU A 171 31.23 -45.08 1.20
N GLN A 172 31.97 -43.97 1.38
CA GLN A 172 33.36 -44.01 1.84
C GLN A 172 33.55 -44.35 3.33
N GLY A 173 32.50 -44.21 4.16
CA GLY A 173 32.53 -44.57 5.59
C GLY A 173 32.04 -45.99 5.90
N GLN A 174 31.76 -46.81 4.89
CA GLN A 174 31.24 -48.19 5.03
C GLN A 174 32.26 -49.28 4.65
N SER A 175 33.54 -48.94 4.52
CA SER A 175 34.64 -49.89 4.30
C SER A 175 35.49 -50.08 5.56
#